data_AF-A0AAU4JVB6-F1
#
_entry.id   AF-A0AAU4JVB6-F1
#
_cell.length_a   1.000
_cell.length_b   1.000
_cell.length_c   1.000
_cell.angle_alpha   90.00
_cell.angle_beta   90.00
_cell.angle_gamma   90.00
#
_symmetry.space_group_name_H-M   'P 1'
#
loop_
_entity.id
_entity.type
_entity.pdbx_description
1 polymer ?
#
loop_
_entity_poly.entity_id
_entity_poly.type
_entity_poly.pdbx_seq_one_letter_code
_entity_poly.pdbx_strand_id
1 'polypeptide(L)' 'MMLEQPRPEPPFTVIMAGFVVDLHNRATCPRCQPDGCPKLRAAGLALKVWRARKPHEDR' A
#
# COMPACT_ATOMS: atom_id res chain seq x y z
N MET A 1 -25.33 10.50 12.77
CA MET A 1 -24.61 9.77 11.70
C MET A 1 -23.28 10.46 11.51
N MET A 2 -22.17 9.87 11.95
CA MET A 2 -20.83 10.44 11.69
C MET A 2 -20.50 10.18 10.22
N LEU A 3 -20.45 11.25 9.43
CA LEU A 3 -19.97 11.19 8.06
C LEU A 3 -18.47 10.87 8.12
N GLU A 4 -18.08 9.68 7.67
CA GLU A 4 -16.68 9.37 7.44
C GLU A 4 -16.15 10.42 6.46
N GLN A 5 -15.27 11.30 6.93
CA GLN A 5 -14.56 12.25 6.08
C GLN A 5 -13.96 11.47 4.90
N PRO A 6 -14.16 11.91 3.64
CA PRO A 6 -13.59 11.23 2.50
C PRO A 6 -12.08 11.11 2.71
N ARG A 7 -11.56 9.87 2.73
CA ARG A 7 -10.11 9.70 2.78
C ARG A 7 -9.52 10.37 1.52
N PRO A 8 -8.40 11.08 1.65
CA PRO A 8 -7.75 11.66 0.49
C PRO A 8 -7.45 10.57 -0.54
N GLU A 9 -7.49 10.93 -1.82
CA GLU A 9 -7.12 10.00 -2.89
C GLU A 9 -5.67 9.51 -2.66
N PRO A 10 -5.41 8.19 -2.73
CA PRO A 10 -4.06 7.68 -2.54
C PRO A 10 -3.14 8.19 -3.65
N PRO A 11 -1.89 8.58 -3.31
CA PRO A 11 -0.93 8.93 -4.33
C PRO A 11 -0.62 7.73 -5.22
N PHE A 12 -0.20 7.98 -6.47
CA PHE A 12 0.12 6.94 -7.45
C PHE A 12 1.03 5.84 -6.91
N THR A 13 2.00 6.19 -6.07
CA THR A 13 2.93 5.23 -5.43
C THR A 13 2.22 4.21 -4.53
N VAL A 14 1.14 4.60 -3.85
CA VAL A 14 0.32 3.72 -3.00
C VAL A 14 -0.56 2.82 -3.86
N ILE A 15 -1.10 3.33 -4.96
CA ILE A 15 -1.84 2.54 -5.95
C ILE A 15 -0.93 1.44 -6.52
N MET A 16 0.27 1.81 -6.97
CA MET A 16 1.26 0.86 -7.48
C MET A 16 1.70 -0.17 -6.43
N ALA A 17 1.81 0.23 -5.16
CA ALA A 17 2.09 -0.70 -4.08
C ALA A 17 0.99 -1.78 -3.94
N GLY A 18 -0.28 -1.39 -4.08
CA GLY A 18 -1.40 -2.34 -4.13
C GLY A 18 -1.26 -3.34 -5.28
N PHE A 19 -1.01 -2.85 -6.50
CA PHE A 19 -0.77 -3.70 -7.66
C PHE A 19 0.39 -4.70 -7.46
N VAL A 20 1.48 -4.27 -6.83
CA VAL A 20 2.62 -5.15 -6.53
C VAL A 20 2.21 -6.28 -5.59
N VAL A 21 1.45 -5.99 -4.54
CA VAL A 21 0.97 -7.02 -3.60
C VAL A 21 0.06 -8.02 -4.32
N ASP A 22 -0.90 -7.53 -5.11
CA ASP A 22 -1.83 -8.38 -5.85
C ASP A 22 -1.12 -9.28 -6.86
N LEU A 23 -0.09 -8.77 -7.53
CA LEU A 23 0.73 -9.56 -8.45
C LEU A 23 1.43 -10.71 -7.70
N HIS A 24 1.97 -10.47 -6.51
CA HIS A 24 2.64 -11.52 -5.72
C HIS A 24 1.65 -12.56 -5.17
N ASN A 25 0.39 -12.19 -4.96
CA ASN A 25 -0.64 -13.13 -4.56
C ASN A 25 -1.11 -14.02 -5.73
N ARG A 26 -1.05 -13.51 -6.97
CA ARG A 26 -1.54 -14.22 -8.17
C ARG A 26 -0.45 -14.95 -8.96
N ALA A 27 0.80 -14.51 -8.84
CA ALA A 27 1.89 -14.99 -9.67
C ALA A 27 3.20 -15.09 -8.89
N THR A 28 4.02 -16.08 -9.25
CA THR A 28 5.38 -16.24 -8.72
C THR A 28 6.26 -15.11 -9.24
N CYS A 29 6.81 -14.29 -8.34
CA CYS A 29 7.76 -13.26 -8.72
C CYS A 29 9.15 -13.90 -8.95
N PRO A 30 9.77 -13.75 -10.13
CA PRO A 30 11.08 -14.35 -10.43
C PRO A 30 12.24 -13.68 -9.70
N ARG A 31 11.99 -12.56 -9.00
CA ARG A 31 12.98 -11.81 -8.22
C ARG A 31 12.82 -12.00 -6.72
N CYS A 32 11.94 -12.90 -6.28
CA CYS A 32 11.87 -13.31 -4.88
C CYS A 32 13.19 -13.96 -4.48
N GLN A 33 13.72 -13.57 -3.32
CA GLN A 33 14.84 -14.22 -2.66
C GLN A 33 14.30 -15.15 -1.55
N PRO A 34 15.14 -16.04 -0.98
CA PRO A 34 14.76 -16.82 0.20
C PRO A 34 14.25 -15.95 1.36
N ASP A 35 14.83 -14.76 1.53
CA ASP A 35 14.40 -13.76 2.55
C ASP A 35 13.17 -12.92 2.12
N GLY A 36 12.52 -13.29 1.02
CA GLY A 36 11.38 -12.61 0.42
C GLY A 36 11.74 -11.57 -0.64
N CYS A 37 10.72 -10.91 -1.19
CA CYS A 37 10.88 -9.94 -2.27
C CYS A 37 11.07 -8.50 -1.74
N PRO A 38 12.17 -7.80 -2.09
CA PRO A 38 12.38 -6.40 -1.71
C PRO A 38 11.26 -5.47 -2.17
N LYS A 39 10.73 -5.68 -3.39
CA LYS A 39 9.62 -4.88 -3.92
C LYS A 39 8.32 -5.10 -3.13
N LEU A 40 8.05 -6.34 -2.72
CA LEU A 40 6.89 -6.65 -1.91
C LEU A 40 6.98 -6.02 -0.51
N ARG A 41 8.17 -6.08 0.12
CA ARG A 41 8.40 -5.41 1.41
C ARG A 41 8.20 -3.90 1.32
N ALA A 42 8.77 -3.26 0.29
CA ALA A 42 8.61 -1.83 0.05
C ALA A 42 7.14 -1.44 -0.19
N ALA A 43 6.40 -2.23 -0.99
CA ALA A 43 4.98 -2.02 -1.23
C ALA A 43 4.15 -2.15 0.06
N GLY A 44 4.41 -3.18 0.87
CA GLY A 44 3.76 -3.36 2.17
C GLY A 44 4.00 -2.19 3.11
N LEU A 45 5.22 -1.65 3.15
CA LEU A 45 5.55 -0.48 3.95
C LEU A 45 4.79 0.78 3.46
N ALA A 46 4.76 1.03 2.15
CA ALA A 46 4.04 2.17 1.58
C ALA A 46 2.54 2.13 1.93
N LEU A 47 1.92 0.95 1.81
CA LEU A 47 0.53 0.75 2.18
C LEU A 47 0.30 0.93 3.69
N LYS A 48 1.21 0.41 4.53
CA LYS A 48 1.13 0.57 5.99
C LYS A 48 1.21 2.05 6.39
N VAL A 49 2.18 2.78 5.83
CA VAL A 49 2.36 4.21 6.08
C VAL A 49 1.12 5.00 5.63
N TRP A 50 0.59 4.70 4.44
CA TRP A 50 -0.62 5.35 3.94
C TRP A 50 -1.82 5.10 4.84
N ARG A 51 -2.07 3.86 5.26
CA ARG A 51 -3.18 3.50 6.16
C ARG A 51 -3.04 4.09 7.55
N ALA A 52 -1.80 4.30 8.01
CA ALA A 52 -1.53 4.91 9.31
C ALA A 52 -1.74 6.43 9.32
N ARG A 53 -1.85 7.08 8.14
CA ARG A 53 -2.25 8.48 8.07
C ARG A 53 -3.71 8.58 8.50
N LYS A 54 -3.95 9.27 9.62
CA LYS A 54 -5.29 9.78 9.91
C LYS A 54 -5.65 10.75 8.78
N PRO A 55 -6.88 10.73 8.22
CA PRO A 55 -7.33 11.84 7.41
C PRO A 55 -7.14 13.08 8.29
N HIS A 56 -6.40 14.06 7.77
CA HIS A 56 -6.16 15.29 8.50
C HIS A 56 -7.52 15.85 8.92
N GLU A 57 -7.73 15.93 10.23
CA GLU A 57 -8.69 16.83 10.84
C GLU A 57 -8.08 18.22 10.63
N ASP A 58 -8.24 18.74 9.41
CA ASP A 58 -7.77 20.07 9.04
C ASP A 58 -8.52 21.07 9.93
N ARG A 59 -7.72 21.74 10.76
CA ARG A 59 -8.08 22.80 11.69
C ARG A 59 -8.33 24.12 10.96
#